data_AF-A0AAW5XX34-F1
#
_entry.id   AF-A0AAW5XX34-F1
#
_cell.length_a   1.000
_cell.length_b   1.000
_cell.length_c   1.000
_cell.angle_alpha   90.00
_cell.angle_beta   90.00
_cell.angle_gamma   90.00
#
_symmetry.space_group_name_H-M   'P 1'
#
loop_
_entity.id
_entity.type
_entity.pdbx_description
1 polymer ?
#
loop_
_entity_poly.entity_id
_entity_poly.type
_entity_poly.pdbx_seq_one_letter_code
_entity_poly.pdbx_strand_id
1 'polypeptide(L)'
;FSSFTGCDNSPLDKKVKEEAKRTEKEKGPKLTKTSMESFNQSISQGAKKRALTMDEIIKSTAVNSNLDLYIAVTPEHHERFGLKPLRKKLQKQLSDEHPTFDVRVSTDKKIFMLLEKLERKIKEKKISKDEINKQLKFIGKKMESNT
;
A
#
# COMPACT_ATOMS: atom_id res chain seq x y z
N PHE A 1 33.50 77.10 -13.61
CA PHE A 1 32.23 77.39 -14.30
C PHE A 1 31.64 76.09 -14.79
N SER A 2 30.66 75.55 -14.08
CA SER A 2 29.89 74.40 -14.58
C SER A 2 28.57 74.32 -13.82
N SER A 3 27.51 74.78 -14.46
CA SER A 3 26.13 74.53 -14.06
C SER A 3 25.36 74.26 -15.34
N PHE A 4 24.95 73.00 -15.53
CA PHE A 4 23.59 72.52 -15.25
C PHE A 4 22.58 72.95 -16.32
N THR A 5 22.16 71.99 -17.13
CA THR A 5 20.75 71.87 -17.50
C THR A 5 20.36 70.41 -17.31
N GLY A 6 19.60 70.17 -16.25
CA GLY A 6 18.84 68.95 -16.06
C GLY A 6 17.45 69.11 -16.67
N CYS A 7 16.80 67.97 -16.87
CA CYS A 7 15.37 67.82 -16.67
C CYS A 7 15.16 66.50 -15.92
N ASP A 8 15.24 66.58 -14.60
CA ASP A 8 14.67 65.60 -13.68
C ASP A 8 13.16 65.79 -13.65
N ASN A 9 12.41 64.74 -13.99
CA ASN A 9 11.08 64.54 -13.45
C ASN A 9 11.15 63.34 -12.49
N SER A 10 11.36 63.73 -11.24
CA SER A 10 10.94 63.23 -9.93
C SER A 10 9.81 62.16 -9.86
N PRO A 11 9.49 61.62 -8.67
CA PRO A 11 9.84 60.26 -8.26
C PRO A 11 8.57 59.52 -7.75
N LEU A 12 8.70 58.27 -7.29
CA LEU A 12 7.83 57.52 -6.35
C LEU A 12 7.95 56.04 -6.75
N ASP A 13 9.02 55.38 -6.35
CA ASP A 13 9.25 54.76 -5.04
C ASP A 13 9.24 53.25 -5.26
N LYS A 14 10.42 52.62 -5.28
CA LYS A 14 11.02 52.05 -4.07
C LYS A 14 10.01 51.17 -3.32
N LYS A 15 10.14 49.86 -3.49
CA LYS A 15 11.06 49.09 -2.65
C LYS A 15 11.22 47.70 -3.29
N VAL A 16 12.43 47.32 -3.71
CA VAL A 16 13.50 46.83 -2.82
C VAL A 16 13.02 45.49 -2.22
N LYS A 17 13.71 44.39 -2.46
CA LYS A 17 15.06 44.19 -1.93
C LYS A 17 15.63 42.86 -2.46
N GLU A 18 16.89 42.92 -2.91
CA GLU A 18 18.00 42.01 -2.55
C GLU A 18 17.83 40.49 -2.70
N GLU A 19 18.82 39.66 -3.00
CA GLU A 19 20.25 39.75 -3.28
C GLU A 19 20.65 38.31 -3.68
N ALA A 20 21.42 38.13 -4.74
CA ALA A 20 22.82 37.71 -4.65
C ALA A 20 23.18 36.67 -3.55
N LYS A 21 23.59 35.50 -4.05
CA LYS A 21 24.74 34.65 -3.62
C LYS A 21 24.63 33.74 -2.37
N ARG A 22 24.80 32.44 -2.71
CA ARG A 22 25.68 31.39 -2.13
C ARG A 22 25.06 30.37 -1.16
N THR A 23 25.57 29.13 -1.34
CA THR A 23 25.60 27.98 -0.42
C THR A 23 24.24 27.35 -0.13
N GLU A 24 23.98 26.03 -0.22
CA GLU A 24 24.82 24.86 0.00
C GLU A 24 24.17 23.62 -0.63
N LYS A 25 25.00 22.64 -0.98
CA LYS A 25 24.55 21.28 -1.31
C LYS A 25 24.02 20.60 -0.05
N GLU A 26 22.70 20.56 0.14
CA GLU A 26 22.11 19.47 0.92
C GLU A 26 21.74 18.32 -0.01
N LYS A 27 22.76 17.52 -0.36
CA LYS A 27 22.51 16.11 -0.64
C LYS A 27 22.12 15.47 0.69
N GLY A 28 20.83 15.54 1.02
CA GLY A 28 20.26 14.65 2.03
C GLY A 28 20.68 13.21 1.71
N PRO A 29 20.88 12.35 2.72
CA PRO A 29 21.42 11.02 2.50
C PRO A 29 20.56 10.33 1.44
N LYS A 30 21.15 10.02 0.29
CA LYS A 30 20.59 9.04 -0.63
C LYS A 30 20.55 7.75 0.16
N LEU A 31 19.40 7.48 0.78
CA LEU A 31 19.08 6.19 1.37
C LEU A 31 19.40 5.17 0.28
N THR A 32 20.51 4.46 0.47
CA THR A 32 20.87 3.31 -0.32
C THR A 32 19.67 2.39 -0.23
N LYS A 33 19.03 2.14 -1.37
CA LYS A 33 17.95 1.16 -1.48
C LYS A 33 18.58 -0.21 -1.27
N THR A 34 18.89 -0.56 -0.02
CA THR A 34 19.16 -1.93 0.39
C THR A 34 17.91 -2.70 -0.01
N SER A 35 18.05 -3.57 -1.01
CA SER A 35 16.96 -4.41 -1.49
C SER A 35 16.53 -5.30 -0.34
N MET A 36 15.48 -4.91 0.39
CA MET A 36 14.84 -5.79 1.36
C MET A 36 14.33 -7.00 0.60
N GLU A 37 14.91 -8.17 0.90
CA GLU A 37 14.36 -9.42 0.42
C GLU A 37 12.95 -9.59 1.00
N SER A 38 11.99 -9.91 0.13
CA SER A 38 10.61 -10.20 0.50
C SER A 38 10.22 -11.60 0.03
N PHE A 39 9.10 -12.11 0.53
CA PHE A 39 8.56 -13.40 0.08
C PHE A 39 8.13 -13.33 -1.38
N ASN A 40 8.31 -14.43 -2.11
CA ASN A 40 7.74 -14.59 -3.44
C ASN A 40 6.20 -14.55 -3.33
N GLN A 41 5.58 -13.55 -3.96
CA GLN A 41 4.14 -13.32 -3.90
C GLN A 41 3.35 -13.99 -5.04
N SER A 42 3.95 -14.84 -5.87
CA SER A 42 3.26 -15.44 -7.02
C SER A 42 2.00 -16.24 -6.62
N ILE A 43 2.06 -16.96 -5.48
CA ILE A 43 0.91 -17.71 -4.95
C ILE A 43 -0.23 -16.77 -4.55
N SER A 44 0.07 -15.70 -3.80
CA SER A 44 -0.95 -14.73 -3.41
C SER A 44 -1.53 -13.99 -4.62
N GLN A 45 -0.72 -13.67 -5.63
CA GLN A 45 -1.23 -13.08 -6.87
C GLN A 45 -2.13 -14.05 -7.66
N GLY A 46 -1.83 -15.35 -7.65
CA GLY A 46 -2.70 -16.39 -8.22
C GLY A 46 -4.05 -16.44 -7.51
N ALA A 47 -4.04 -16.56 -6.18
CA ALA A 47 -5.26 -16.57 -5.37
C ALA A 47 -6.10 -15.29 -5.53
N LYS A 48 -5.44 -14.13 -5.65
CA LYS A 48 -6.08 -12.84 -5.91
C LYS A 48 -6.85 -12.85 -7.23
N LYS A 49 -6.22 -13.32 -8.31
CA LYS A 49 -6.85 -13.45 -9.63
C LYS A 49 -8.00 -14.45 -9.58
N ARG A 50 -7.82 -15.58 -8.89
CA ARG A 50 -8.85 -16.60 -8.73
C ARG A 50 -10.10 -16.02 -8.07
N ALA A 51 -9.94 -15.27 -6.97
CA ALA A 51 -11.08 -14.61 -6.32
C ALA A 51 -11.83 -13.64 -7.26
N LEU A 52 -11.12 -12.89 -8.11
CA LEU A 52 -11.74 -11.95 -9.06
C LEU A 52 -12.49 -12.65 -10.21
N THR A 53 -12.34 -13.97 -10.38
CA THR A 53 -13.15 -14.72 -11.36
C THR A 53 -14.57 -15.01 -10.86
N MET A 54 -14.87 -14.72 -9.59
CA MET A 54 -16.21 -14.88 -9.03
C MET A 54 -16.97 -13.57 -9.19
N ASP A 55 -18.11 -13.60 -9.88
CA ASP A 55 -18.95 -12.40 -10.10
C ASP A 55 -19.37 -11.73 -8.79
N GLU A 56 -19.52 -12.52 -7.72
CA GLU A 56 -19.86 -12.07 -6.36
C GLU A 56 -18.79 -11.13 -5.73
N ILE A 57 -17.61 -10.94 -6.36
CA ILE A 57 -16.44 -10.26 -5.80
C ILE A 57 -16.00 -9.07 -6.67
N ILE A 58 -16.09 -7.85 -6.12
CA ILE A 58 -15.61 -6.62 -6.80
C ILE A 58 -14.10 -6.46 -6.67
N LYS A 59 -13.55 -6.73 -5.47
CA LYS A 59 -12.13 -6.48 -5.18
C LYS A 59 -11.54 -7.62 -4.38
N SER A 60 -10.26 -7.89 -4.61
CA SER A 60 -9.49 -8.86 -3.84
C SER A 60 -8.09 -8.33 -3.52
N THR A 61 -7.57 -8.72 -2.36
CA THR A 61 -6.18 -8.52 -1.96
C THR A 61 -5.70 -9.78 -1.27
N ALA A 62 -4.44 -10.14 -1.52
CA ALA A 62 -3.86 -11.34 -0.94
C ALA A 62 -2.36 -11.12 -0.67
N VAL A 63 -1.89 -11.74 0.41
CA VAL A 63 -0.48 -11.74 0.81
C VAL A 63 -0.16 -13.12 1.37
N ASN A 64 0.99 -13.68 0.97
CA ASN A 64 1.49 -14.94 1.51
C ASN A 64 2.82 -14.74 2.25
N SER A 65 3.06 -15.62 3.22
CA SER A 65 4.33 -15.73 3.93
C SER A 65 4.53 -17.16 4.41
N ASN A 66 5.72 -17.73 4.21
CA ASN A 66 6.00 -19.14 4.53
C ASN A 66 4.90 -20.07 3.97
N LEU A 67 4.12 -20.70 4.85
CA LEU A 67 3.00 -21.58 4.52
C LEU A 67 1.62 -20.92 4.75
N ASP A 68 1.57 -19.64 5.09
CA ASP A 68 0.31 -18.94 5.30
C ASP A 68 -0.11 -18.17 4.03
N LEU A 69 -1.38 -18.29 3.65
CA LEU A 69 -2.00 -17.52 2.57
C LEU A 69 -3.21 -16.76 3.12
N TYR A 70 -3.08 -15.44 3.21
CA TYR A 70 -4.17 -14.56 3.63
C TYR A 70 -4.79 -13.87 2.42
N ILE A 71 -6.10 -13.96 2.30
CA ILE A 71 -6.88 -13.27 1.28
C ILE A 71 -8.06 -12.54 1.90
N ALA A 72 -8.31 -11.33 1.43
CA ALA A 72 -9.53 -10.60 1.73
C ALA A 72 -10.21 -10.12 0.47
N VAL A 73 -11.54 -10.19 0.48
CA VAL A 73 -12.37 -9.87 -0.68
C VAL A 73 -13.47 -8.89 -0.29
N THR A 74 -13.80 -8.01 -1.23
CA THR A 74 -14.95 -7.11 -1.12
C THR A 74 -16.07 -7.69 -1.99
N PRO A 75 -17.17 -8.16 -1.39
CA PRO A 75 -18.31 -8.68 -2.13
C PRO A 75 -19.05 -7.56 -2.88
N GLU A 76 -19.75 -7.91 -3.95
CA GLU A 76 -20.60 -6.97 -4.68
C GLU A 76 -21.79 -6.49 -3.85
N HIS A 77 -22.47 -7.44 -3.20
CA HIS A 77 -23.59 -7.14 -2.34
C HIS A 77 -23.15 -7.14 -0.88
N HIS A 78 -23.51 -6.08 -0.15
CA HIS A 78 -23.24 -5.95 1.29
C HIS A 78 -24.21 -6.75 2.17
N GLU A 79 -25.10 -7.54 1.56
CA GLU A 79 -26.04 -8.35 2.31
C GLU A 79 -25.30 -9.41 3.13
N ARG A 80 -25.58 -9.42 4.44
CA ARG A 80 -24.93 -10.33 5.40
C ARG A 80 -25.15 -11.80 5.05
N PHE A 81 -26.27 -12.14 4.40
CA PHE A 81 -26.66 -13.50 4.10
C PHE A 81 -25.71 -14.20 3.11
N GLY A 82 -25.15 -13.48 2.14
CA GLY A 82 -24.26 -14.03 1.12
C GLY A 82 -22.79 -14.18 1.55
N LEU A 83 -22.37 -13.50 2.62
CA LEU A 83 -20.94 -13.40 2.99
C LEU A 83 -20.35 -14.74 3.45
N LYS A 84 -21.07 -15.49 4.28
CA LYS A 84 -20.59 -16.76 4.83
C LYS A 84 -20.49 -17.86 3.76
N PRO A 85 -21.50 -18.05 2.88
CA PRO A 85 -21.37 -18.94 1.72
C PRO A 85 -20.20 -18.55 0.80
N LEU A 86 -20.08 -17.27 0.44
CA LEU A 86 -19.01 -16.75 -0.41
C LEU A 86 -17.62 -17.04 0.17
N ARG A 87 -17.43 -16.70 1.46
CA ARG A 87 -16.16 -16.94 2.17
C ARG A 87 -15.79 -18.42 2.15
N LYS A 88 -16.74 -19.31 2.47
CA LYS A 88 -16.51 -20.76 2.48
C LYS A 88 -16.20 -21.32 1.10
N LYS A 89 -16.93 -20.89 0.07
CA LYS A 89 -16.73 -21.29 -1.33
C LYS A 89 -15.32 -20.94 -1.79
N LEU A 90 -14.91 -19.68 -1.58
CA LEU A 90 -13.57 -19.22 -1.94
C LEU A 90 -12.48 -19.92 -1.12
N GLN A 91 -12.68 -20.09 0.19
CA GLN A 91 -11.71 -20.77 1.06
C GLN A 91 -11.48 -22.21 0.61
N LYS A 92 -12.55 -22.94 0.30
CA LYS A 92 -12.46 -24.32 -0.19
C LYS A 92 -11.68 -24.38 -1.50
N GLN A 93 -12.07 -23.57 -2.49
CA GLN A 93 -11.39 -23.56 -3.81
C GLN A 93 -9.89 -23.29 -3.68
N LEU A 94 -9.50 -22.30 -2.89
CA LEU A 94 -8.09 -21.97 -2.70
C LEU A 94 -7.33 -23.02 -1.89
N SER A 95 -7.98 -23.67 -0.92
CA SER A 95 -7.35 -24.76 -0.15
C SER A 95 -7.13 -26.00 -1.02
N ASP A 96 -8.07 -26.30 -1.91
CA ASP A 96 -7.95 -27.40 -2.87
C ASP A 96 -6.84 -27.13 -3.91
N GLU A 97 -6.70 -25.88 -4.37
CA GLU A 97 -5.64 -25.44 -5.30
C GLU A 97 -4.25 -25.35 -4.64
N HIS A 98 -4.21 -25.09 -3.32
CA HIS A 98 -2.97 -24.86 -2.56
C HIS A 98 -2.94 -25.65 -1.24
N PRO A 99 -2.92 -27.00 -1.29
CA PRO A 99 -3.05 -27.84 -0.10
C PRO A 99 -1.90 -27.71 0.90
N THR A 100 -0.76 -27.16 0.46
CA THR A 100 0.41 -26.91 1.31
C THR A 100 0.27 -25.65 2.18
N PHE A 101 -0.67 -24.75 1.85
CA PHE A 101 -0.83 -23.47 2.53
C PHE A 101 -2.02 -23.48 3.51
N ASP A 102 -1.87 -22.83 4.67
CA ASP A 102 -2.99 -22.47 5.54
C ASP A 102 -3.71 -21.26 4.93
N VAL A 103 -4.82 -21.54 4.24
CA VAL A 103 -5.60 -20.52 3.53
C VAL A 103 -6.65 -19.89 4.45
N ARG A 104 -6.53 -18.58 4.67
CA ARG A 104 -7.45 -17.79 5.48
C ARG A 104 -8.14 -16.71 4.64
N VAL A 105 -9.46 -16.79 4.58
CA VAL A 105 -10.30 -15.88 3.79
C VAL A 105 -11.11 -14.97 4.70
N SER A 106 -11.12 -13.67 4.40
CA SER A 106 -11.97 -12.68 5.05
C SER A 106 -12.78 -11.85 4.07
N THR A 107 -13.98 -11.46 4.49
CA THR A 107 -14.84 -10.49 3.79
C THR A 107 -14.95 -9.17 4.56
N ASP A 108 -14.19 -9.02 5.65
CA ASP A 108 -14.21 -7.82 6.49
C ASP A 108 -13.43 -6.67 5.83
N LYS A 109 -14.09 -5.52 5.67
CA LYS A 109 -13.50 -4.30 5.12
C LYS A 109 -12.24 -3.84 5.86
N LYS A 110 -12.19 -3.96 7.19
CA LYS A 110 -11.01 -3.58 7.98
C LYS A 110 -9.82 -4.48 7.64
N ILE A 111 -10.07 -5.78 7.53
CA ILE A 111 -9.06 -6.77 7.18
C ILE A 111 -8.56 -6.54 5.74
N PHE A 112 -9.47 -6.26 4.82
CA PHE A 112 -9.13 -5.88 3.45
C PHE A 112 -8.17 -4.68 3.42
N MET A 113 -8.48 -3.60 4.13
CA MET A 113 -7.62 -2.40 4.18
C MET A 113 -6.23 -2.69 4.78
N LEU A 114 -6.14 -3.56 5.80
CA LEU A 114 -4.86 -3.94 6.41
C LEU A 114 -4.01 -4.77 5.43
N LEU A 115 -4.60 -5.76 4.77
CA LEU A 115 -3.93 -6.58 3.76
C LEU A 115 -3.51 -5.76 2.55
N GLU A 116 -4.35 -4.86 2.05
CA GLU A 116 -4.01 -3.98 0.92
C GLU A 116 -2.83 -3.07 1.25
N LYS A 117 -2.79 -2.51 2.47
CA LYS A 117 -1.66 -1.70 2.93
C LYS A 117 -0.37 -2.53 3.00
N LEU A 118 -0.47 -3.79 3.45
CA LEU A 118 0.67 -4.71 3.50
C LEU A 118 1.14 -5.09 2.09
N GLU A 119 0.22 -5.46 1.19
CA GLU A 119 0.49 -5.78 -0.22
C GLU A 119 1.24 -4.63 -0.91
N ARG A 120 0.79 -3.38 -0.70
CA ARG A 120 1.44 -2.19 -1.25
C ARG A 120 2.87 -2.01 -0.73
N LYS A 121 3.10 -2.17 0.59
CA LYS A 121 4.45 -2.08 1.17
C LYS A 121 5.40 -3.15 0.60
N ILE A 122 4.88 -4.36 0.39
CA ILE A 122 5.64 -5.47 -0.22
C ILE A 122 6.03 -5.11 -1.67
N LYS A 123 5.07 -4.62 -2.47
CA LYS A 123 5.33 -4.17 -3.86
C LYS A 123 6.36 -3.04 -3.93
N GLU A 124 6.30 -2.11 -3.00
CA GLU A 124 7.26 -0.99 -2.90
C GLU A 124 8.62 -1.41 -2.31
N LYS A 125 8.79 -2.69 -1.92
CA LYS A 125 9.99 -3.22 -1.24
C LYS A 125 10.39 -2.40 0.00
N LYS A 126 9.40 -1.92 0.76
CA LYS A 126 9.57 -1.09 1.96
C LYS A 126 9.40 -1.86 3.27
N ILE A 127 9.41 -3.19 3.22
CA ILE A 127 9.11 -4.06 4.36
C ILE A 127 9.94 -5.35 4.26
N SER A 128 10.45 -5.82 5.40
CA SER A 128 11.23 -7.07 5.47
C SER A 128 10.33 -8.30 5.64
N LYS A 129 10.88 -9.50 5.40
CA LYS A 129 10.22 -10.79 5.68
C LYS A 129 9.67 -10.87 7.11
N ASP A 130 10.43 -10.44 8.11
CA ASP A 130 10.01 -10.51 9.51
C ASP A 130 8.84 -9.58 9.82
N GLU A 131 8.86 -8.37 9.24
CA GLU A 131 7.77 -7.42 9.38
C GLU A 131 6.50 -7.90 8.67
N ILE A 132 6.62 -8.55 7.51
CA ILE A 132 5.50 -9.19 6.82
C ILE A 132 4.87 -10.25 7.73
N ASN A 133 5.69 -11.15 8.29
CA ASN A 133 5.24 -12.18 9.23
C ASN A 133 4.52 -11.59 10.44
N LYS A 134 5.09 -10.55 11.05
CA LYS A 134 4.51 -9.87 12.22
C LYS A 134 3.15 -9.23 11.89
N GLN A 135 3.06 -8.56 10.74
CA GLN A 135 1.81 -7.93 10.29
C GLN A 135 0.75 -8.97 9.93
N LEU A 136 1.11 -10.06 9.25
CA LEU A 136 0.18 -11.15 8.95
C LEU A 136 -0.35 -11.83 10.21
N LYS A 137 0.52 -12.13 11.19
CA LYS A 137 0.08 -12.68 12.49
C LYS A 137 -0.90 -11.76 13.21
N PHE A 138 -0.65 -10.44 13.16
CA PHE A 138 -1.59 -9.46 13.72
C PHE A 138 -2.93 -9.46 12.99
N ILE A 139 -2.91 -9.52 11.65
CA ILE A 139 -4.12 -9.61 10.82
C ILE A 139 -4.89 -10.89 11.11
N GLY A 140 -4.21 -12.04 11.22
CA GLY A 140 -4.84 -13.32 11.56
C GLY A 140 -5.57 -13.28 12.91
N LYS A 141 -4.96 -12.70 13.94
CA LYS A 141 -5.64 -12.46 15.23
C LYS A 141 -6.89 -11.59 15.08
N LYS A 142 -6.83 -10.55 14.24
CA LYS A 142 -7.99 -9.68 13.98
C LYS A 142 -9.10 -10.42 13.23
N MET A 143 -8.76 -11.32 12.31
CA MET A 143 -9.75 -12.17 11.63
C MET A 143 -10.47 -13.09 12.64
N GLU A 144 -9.73 -13.76 13.52
CA GLU A 144 -10.28 -14.67 14.53
C GLU A 144 -11.22 -13.94 15.50
N SER A 145 -10.85 -12.73 15.95
CA SER A 145 -11.69 -11.94 16.87
C SER A 145 -13.03 -11.46 16.30
N ASN A 146 -13.19 -11.51 14.98
CA ASN A 146 -14.37 -11.01 14.26
C ASN A 146 -15.18 -12.13 13.60
N THR A 147 -14.82 -13.40 13.87
CA THR A 147 -15.50 -14.61 13.38
C THR A 147 -16.46 -15.13 14.42
#